data_AF-A0A559J1P0-F1
#
_entry.id   AF-A0A559J1P0-F1
#
_cell.length_a   1.000
_cell.length_b   1.000
_cell.length_c   1.000
_cell.angle_alpha   90.00
_cell.angle_beta   90.00
_cell.angle_gamma   90.00
#
_symmetry.space_group_name_H-M   'P 1'
#
loop_
_entity.id
_entity.type
_entity.pdbx_description
1 polymer ?
#
loop_
_entity_poly.entity_id
_entity_poly.type
_entity_poly.pdbx_seq_one_letter_code
_entity_poly.pdbx_strand_id
1 'polypeptide(L)'
;MNKKIMVVLMCLSTIILLTSCSNDFNNVPKDKVTISNEKQDIKNNTYFGSWKISKVAGYSPIYVDTDESANIGKKASYSAQLARLDDTEIKNPIYTEKKYSKSKFFEEYRTHLSDIGIDDEEIRIIEIEDWSGPGGGLIIKNEQALILLWNGIYYELNKE
;
A
#
# COMPACT_ATOMS: atom_id res chain seq x y z
N MET A 1 42.08 -19.88 -35.97
CA MET A 1 42.35 -18.58 -35.33
C MET A 1 42.47 -18.80 -33.83
N ASN A 2 43.52 -18.24 -33.23
CA ASN A 2 44.15 -18.59 -31.94
C ASN A 2 43.24 -18.28 -30.73
N LYS A 3 43.03 -19.19 -29.76
CA LYS A 3 43.83 -19.52 -28.55
C LYS A 3 43.97 -18.38 -27.53
N LYS A 4 43.71 -18.72 -26.24
CA LYS A 4 44.15 -18.11 -24.95
C LYS A 4 43.13 -17.16 -24.27
N ILE A 5 42.97 -17.08 -22.94
CA ILE A 5 43.79 -17.50 -21.79
C ILE A 5 42.92 -17.66 -20.52
N MET A 6 43.34 -18.62 -19.69
CA MET A 6 42.93 -18.91 -18.33
C MET A 6 43.67 -17.98 -17.34
N VAL A 7 42.98 -17.38 -16.36
CA VAL A 7 43.62 -16.89 -15.13
C VAL A 7 42.88 -17.44 -13.93
N VAL A 8 43.56 -18.36 -13.25
CA VAL A 8 43.32 -18.82 -11.90
C VAL A 8 43.87 -17.76 -10.95
N LEU A 9 43.12 -17.37 -9.92
CA LEU A 9 43.76 -16.97 -8.66
C LEU A 9 42.96 -17.50 -7.47
N MET A 10 43.62 -18.44 -6.82
CA MET A 10 43.25 -19.19 -5.63
C MET A 10 43.89 -18.45 -4.46
N CYS A 11 43.12 -18.05 -3.45
CA CYS A 11 43.68 -17.76 -2.12
C CYS A 11 42.83 -18.43 -1.05
N LEU A 12 43.55 -19.26 -0.32
CA LEU A 12 43.20 -20.23 0.68
C LEU A 12 43.23 -19.55 2.06
N SER A 13 42.20 -19.74 2.89
CA SER A 13 42.36 -19.60 4.35
C SER A 13 41.37 -20.47 5.10
N THR A 14 41.83 -21.70 5.35
CA THR A 14 41.74 -22.48 6.59
C THR A 14 40.49 -22.43 7.48
N ILE A 15 39.91 -23.63 7.56
CA ILE A 15 39.02 -24.28 8.52
C ILE A 15 39.24 -23.88 9.99
N ILE A 16 38.14 -23.61 10.69
CA ILE A 16 37.99 -23.90 12.13
C ILE A 16 36.80 -24.86 12.28
N LEU A 17 37.10 -26.12 12.58
CA LEU A 17 36.17 -27.12 13.09
C LEU A 17 36.06 -26.91 14.59
N LEU A 18 34.85 -26.73 15.14
CA LEU A 18 34.52 -27.26 16.46
C LEU A 18 33.04 -27.66 16.56
N THR A 19 32.89 -28.94 16.92
CA THR A 19 31.85 -29.53 17.78
C THR A 19 30.41 -29.65 17.29
N SER A 20 30.14 -30.87 16.80
CA SER A 20 28.89 -31.61 16.96
C SER A 20 28.33 -31.52 18.38
N CYS A 21 27.05 -31.15 18.47
CA CYS A 21 26.08 -31.77 19.37
C CYS A 21 24.78 -31.96 18.59
N SER A 22 24.52 -33.19 18.14
CA SER A 22 23.15 -33.68 17.97
C SER A 22 22.46 -33.66 19.32
N ASN A 23 21.24 -33.16 19.40
CA ASN A 23 20.24 -33.58 20.41
C ASN A 23 18.83 -33.23 19.92
N ASP A 24 18.07 -34.30 19.73
CA ASP A 24 16.65 -34.47 20.02
C ASP A 24 15.61 -33.50 19.45
N PHE A 25 14.94 -33.99 18.41
CA PHE A 25 13.49 -33.82 18.27
C PHE A 25 12.83 -34.28 19.57
N ASN A 26 12.21 -33.36 20.30
CA ASN A 26 10.89 -33.56 20.91
C ASN A 26 10.35 -32.25 21.52
N ASN A 27 9.03 -32.12 21.38
CA ASN A 27 8.11 -31.22 22.08
C ASN A 27 7.85 -29.85 21.43
N VAL A 28 6.80 -29.87 20.60
CA VAL A 28 5.88 -28.77 20.33
C VAL A 28 5.26 -28.27 21.65
N PRO A 29 5.35 -26.97 21.96
CA PRO A 29 4.37 -26.29 22.80
C PRO A 29 3.40 -25.49 21.91
N LYS A 30 2.12 -25.75 22.11
CA LYS A 30 1.01 -24.93 21.62
C LYS A 30 1.11 -23.49 22.13
N ASP A 31 0.64 -22.59 21.26
CA ASP A 31 0.15 -21.25 21.56
C ASP A 31 1.14 -20.21 22.07
N LYS A 32 1.70 -19.47 21.11
CA LYS A 32 1.80 -18.03 21.25
C LYS A 32 1.62 -17.37 19.88
N VAL A 33 0.35 -17.10 19.52
CA VAL A 33 0.04 -16.08 18.52
C VAL A 33 0.70 -14.81 19.03
N THR A 34 1.83 -14.47 18.42
CA THR A 34 2.49 -13.19 18.64
C THR A 34 1.68 -12.20 17.82
N ILE A 35 0.65 -11.64 18.44
CA ILE A 35 0.04 -10.40 17.97
C ILE A 35 1.13 -9.34 18.18
N SER A 36 1.94 -9.12 17.15
CA SER A 36 2.75 -7.92 17.05
C SER A 36 1.76 -6.77 16.91
N ASN A 37 1.46 -6.11 18.03
CA ASN A 37 0.93 -4.75 18.04
C ASN A 37 2.02 -3.86 17.42
N GLU A 38 2.10 -3.86 16.09
CA GLU A 38 2.86 -2.88 15.34
C GLU A 38 2.18 -1.54 15.57
N LYS A 39 2.72 -0.80 16.54
CA LYS A 39 2.54 0.64 16.64
C LYS A 39 3.02 1.21 15.31
N GLN A 40 2.08 1.54 14.43
CA GLN A 40 2.37 2.11 13.11
C GLN A 40 3.42 3.21 13.24
N ASP A 41 4.50 3.09 12.49
CA ASP A 41 5.54 4.10 12.43
C ASP A 41 4.97 5.33 11.70
N ILE A 42 4.51 6.31 12.48
CA ILE A 42 3.86 7.56 12.01
C ILE A 42 4.77 8.37 11.06
N LYS A 43 6.07 8.03 10.94
CA LYS A 43 7.04 8.86 10.20
C LYS A 43 6.90 8.88 8.68
N ASN A 44 6.17 7.95 8.04
CA ASN A 44 6.04 7.91 6.56
C ASN A 44 4.59 7.89 6.03
N ASN A 45 3.65 8.47 6.78
CA ASN A 45 2.25 8.58 6.36
C ASN A 45 2.07 9.69 5.32
N THR A 46 2.54 9.49 4.09
CA THR A 46 2.48 10.48 3.00
C THR A 46 1.04 10.92 2.68
N TYR A 47 0.06 10.09 3.03
CA TYR A 47 -1.38 10.33 2.90
C TYR A 47 -1.97 11.23 4.00
N PHE A 48 -1.23 11.51 5.08
CA PHE A 48 -1.66 12.51 6.06
C PHE A 48 -1.56 13.92 5.48
N GLY A 49 -2.52 14.76 5.88
CA GLY A 49 -2.65 16.14 5.42
C GLY A 49 -4.08 16.49 5.00
N SER A 50 -4.21 17.67 4.41
CA SER A 50 -5.43 18.18 3.81
C SER A 50 -5.39 17.93 2.30
N TRP A 51 -6.54 17.53 1.76
CA TRP A 51 -6.67 17.12 0.37
C TRP A 51 -7.97 17.64 -0.20
N LYS A 52 -8.03 17.74 -1.54
CA LYS A 52 -9.23 18.11 -2.27
C LYS A 52 -9.42 17.24 -3.49
N ILE A 53 -10.61 16.69 -3.66
CA ILE A 53 -10.98 15.97 -4.89
C ILE A 53 -10.94 16.96 -6.05
N SER A 54 -10.08 16.68 -7.03
CA SER A 54 -9.74 17.63 -8.10
C SER A 54 -10.34 17.24 -9.45
N LYS A 55 -10.36 15.95 -9.78
CA LYS A 55 -10.85 15.42 -11.07
C LYS A 55 -11.15 13.93 -10.98
N VAL A 56 -11.82 13.40 -12.00
CA VAL A 56 -11.88 11.96 -12.26
C VAL A 56 -10.55 11.49 -12.85
N ALA A 57 -10.01 10.39 -12.33
CA ALA A 57 -8.79 9.75 -12.78
C ALA A 57 -9.05 8.59 -13.74
N GLY A 58 -10.21 7.93 -13.62
CA GLY A 58 -10.62 6.80 -14.45
C GLY A 58 -11.86 6.11 -13.90
N TYR A 59 -12.23 4.98 -14.51
CA TYR A 59 -13.42 4.20 -14.15
C TYR A 59 -13.07 2.72 -14.06
N SER A 60 -13.65 2.00 -13.12
CA SER A 60 -13.61 0.54 -13.13
C SER A 60 -14.56 -0.01 -14.21
N PRO A 61 -14.38 -1.28 -14.64
CA PRO A 61 -15.24 -1.90 -15.64
C PRO A 61 -16.74 -1.91 -15.29
N ILE A 62 -17.04 -1.90 -13.99
CA ILE A 62 -18.40 -1.75 -13.45
C ILE A 62 -18.41 -0.49 -12.59
N TYR A 63 -19.29 0.44 -12.88
CA TYR A 63 -19.50 1.66 -12.09
C TYR A 63 -20.98 2.00 -12.06
N VAL A 64 -21.39 2.78 -11.06
CA VAL A 64 -22.75 3.32 -10.99
C VAL A 64 -22.78 4.62 -11.78
N ASP A 65 -23.63 4.69 -12.80
CA ASP A 65 -23.90 5.91 -13.56
C ASP A 65 -24.51 6.95 -12.63
N THR A 66 -23.64 7.80 -12.09
CA THR A 66 -23.93 8.84 -11.11
C THR A 66 -23.28 10.12 -11.60
N ASP A 67 -23.77 11.26 -11.13
CA ASP A 67 -23.11 12.53 -11.41
C ASP A 67 -21.70 12.54 -10.79
N GLU A 68 -20.69 12.29 -11.62
CA GLU A 68 -19.28 12.26 -11.23
C GLU A 68 -18.81 13.60 -10.67
N SER A 69 -19.48 14.70 -11.03
CA SER A 69 -19.14 16.03 -10.52
C SER A 69 -19.53 16.20 -9.04
N ALA A 70 -20.42 15.36 -8.52
CA ALA A 70 -20.94 15.46 -7.15
C ALA A 70 -19.87 15.30 -6.05
N ASN A 71 -18.71 14.72 -6.38
CA ASN A 71 -17.59 14.60 -5.44
C ASN A 71 -16.47 15.61 -5.71
N ILE A 72 -16.46 16.27 -6.87
CA ILE A 72 -15.41 17.23 -7.20
C ILE A 72 -15.48 18.43 -6.25
N GLY A 73 -14.32 18.81 -5.71
CA GLY A 73 -14.20 19.93 -4.78
C GLY A 73 -14.38 19.57 -3.31
N LYS A 74 -14.87 18.37 -2.98
CA LYS A 74 -14.93 17.91 -1.58
C LYS A 74 -13.53 17.85 -0.98
N LYS A 75 -13.47 18.20 0.31
CA LYS A 75 -12.22 18.26 1.08
C LYS A 75 -12.08 17.02 1.94
N ALA A 76 -10.86 16.50 2.02
CA ALA A 76 -10.51 15.42 2.92
C ALA A 76 -9.41 15.86 3.89
N SER A 77 -9.35 15.23 5.06
CA SER A 77 -8.29 15.43 6.03
C SER A 77 -7.99 14.12 6.73
N TYR A 78 -6.72 13.71 6.69
CA TYR A 78 -6.25 12.47 7.29
C TYR A 78 -5.10 12.73 8.24
N SER A 79 -5.19 12.17 9.44
CA SER A 79 -4.22 12.29 10.52
C SER A 79 -4.42 11.16 11.52
N ALA A 80 -3.52 11.01 12.47
CA ALA A 80 -3.67 10.01 13.53
C ALA A 80 -4.91 10.26 14.43
N GLN A 81 -5.48 11.47 14.43
CA GLN A 81 -6.61 11.84 15.29
C GLN A 81 -7.93 11.98 14.53
N LEU A 82 -7.88 12.08 13.20
CA LEU A 82 -9.03 12.40 12.36
C LEU A 82 -8.86 11.83 10.96
N ALA A 83 -9.87 11.10 10.51
CA ALA A 83 -10.16 10.90 9.09
C ALA A 83 -11.47 11.63 8.79
N ARG A 84 -11.48 12.48 7.77
CA ARG A 84 -12.66 13.21 7.33
C ARG A 84 -12.70 13.31 5.81
N LEU A 85 -13.86 13.13 5.22
CA LEU A 85 -14.18 13.55 3.86
C LEU A 85 -15.53 14.28 3.91
N ASP A 86 -15.48 15.58 3.65
CA ASP A 86 -16.64 16.47 3.76
C ASP A 86 -17.28 16.34 5.15
N ASP A 87 -18.57 16.00 5.24
CA ASP A 87 -19.31 15.84 6.50
C ASP A 87 -19.10 14.48 7.18
N THR A 88 -18.44 13.51 6.52
CA THR A 88 -18.20 12.17 7.09
C THR A 88 -16.88 12.16 7.85
N GLU A 89 -16.87 11.75 9.12
CA GLU A 89 -15.66 11.70 9.95
C GLU A 89 -15.57 10.51 10.91
N ILE A 90 -14.34 10.13 11.22
CA ILE A 90 -13.97 9.22 12.31
C ILE A 90 -12.86 9.86 13.13
N LYS A 91 -13.02 9.82 14.46
CA LYS A 91 -12.00 10.25 15.42
C LYS A 91 -11.12 9.07 15.81
N ASN A 92 -9.83 9.31 15.94
CA ASN A 92 -8.81 8.29 16.20
C ASN A 92 -8.93 7.08 15.24
N PRO A 93 -8.91 7.32 13.92
CA PRO A 93 -9.03 6.26 12.92
C PRO A 93 -7.90 5.23 13.03
N ILE A 94 -8.21 3.97 12.71
CA ILE A 94 -7.22 2.91 12.54
C ILE A 94 -6.99 2.75 11.04
N TYR A 95 -5.73 2.92 10.62
CA TYR A 95 -5.31 2.76 9.23
C TYR A 95 -4.64 1.41 9.05
N THR A 96 -4.85 0.75 7.92
CA THR A 96 -4.08 -0.41 7.48
C THR A 96 -3.44 -0.13 6.13
N GLU A 97 -2.13 -0.31 6.01
CA GLU A 97 -1.41 -0.18 4.74
C GLU A 97 -1.23 -1.56 4.09
N LYS A 98 -1.55 -1.64 2.80
CA LYS A 98 -1.31 -2.81 1.94
C LYS A 98 -0.41 -2.40 0.78
N LYS A 99 0.44 -3.32 0.33
CA LYS A 99 1.29 -3.15 -0.85
C LYS A 99 0.91 -4.17 -1.90
N TYR A 100 0.51 -3.72 -3.08
CA TYR A 100 0.11 -4.57 -4.21
C TYR A 100 1.05 -4.39 -5.39
N SER A 101 1.39 -5.49 -6.08
CA SER A 101 1.97 -5.42 -7.43
C SER A 101 0.90 -4.98 -8.46
N LYS A 102 1.32 -4.57 -9.66
CA LYS A 102 0.43 -4.34 -10.82
C LYS A 102 -0.57 -5.51 -11.02
N SER A 103 -0.07 -6.75 -10.98
CA SER A 103 -0.91 -7.94 -11.17
C SER A 103 -1.93 -8.15 -10.05
N LYS A 104 -1.52 -7.94 -8.78
CA LYS A 104 -2.43 -8.08 -7.64
C LYS A 104 -3.48 -6.98 -7.64
N PHE A 105 -3.10 -5.75 -7.97
CA PHE A 105 -4.06 -4.65 -8.13
C PHE A 105 -5.12 -4.97 -9.20
N PHE A 106 -4.70 -5.45 -10.36
CA PHE A 106 -5.64 -5.89 -11.40
C PHE A 106 -6.51 -7.08 -10.94
N GLU A 107 -5.97 -7.99 -10.15
CA GLU A 107 -6.71 -9.10 -9.58
C GLU A 107 -7.86 -8.64 -8.66
N GLU A 108 -7.62 -7.62 -7.85
CA GLU A 108 -8.62 -7.12 -6.89
C GLU A 108 -9.59 -6.12 -7.51
N TYR A 109 -9.08 -5.20 -8.34
CA TYR A 109 -9.84 -4.04 -8.83
C TYR A 109 -10.25 -4.14 -10.29
N ARG A 110 -9.78 -5.17 -11.03
CA ARG A 110 -10.04 -5.36 -12.47
C ARG A 110 -9.71 -4.11 -13.32
N THR A 111 -8.78 -3.29 -12.84
CA THR A 111 -8.36 -2.01 -13.45
C THR A 111 -6.83 -2.01 -13.52
N HIS A 112 -6.23 -1.55 -14.61
CA HIS A 112 -4.77 -1.38 -14.65
C HIS A 112 -4.37 -0.07 -13.97
N LEU A 113 -3.21 -0.04 -13.31
CA LEU A 113 -2.68 1.18 -12.69
C LEU A 113 -2.55 2.33 -13.71
N SER A 114 -2.17 2.01 -14.94
CA SER A 114 -2.05 2.98 -16.04
C SER A 114 -3.38 3.67 -16.36
N ASP A 115 -4.50 2.98 -16.21
CA ASP A 115 -5.83 3.49 -16.55
C ASP A 115 -6.28 4.60 -15.58
N ILE A 116 -5.66 4.65 -14.40
CA ILE A 116 -5.87 5.68 -13.37
C ILE A 116 -4.63 6.59 -13.22
N GLY A 117 -3.72 6.54 -14.20
CA GLY A 117 -2.57 7.43 -14.30
C GLY A 117 -1.45 7.13 -13.30
N ILE A 118 -1.23 5.86 -12.95
CA ILE A 118 -0.11 5.37 -12.15
C ILE A 118 0.76 4.45 -13.03
N ASP A 119 2.07 4.72 -13.11
CA ASP A 119 3.01 3.92 -13.92
C ASP A 119 3.95 3.03 -13.08
N ASP A 120 3.73 2.96 -11.77
CA ASP A 120 4.57 2.21 -10.85
C ASP A 120 4.28 0.70 -10.87
N GLU A 121 5.31 -0.13 -10.71
CA GLU A 121 5.22 -1.60 -10.64
C GLU A 121 4.49 -2.11 -9.38
N GLU A 122 4.49 -1.30 -8.33
CA GLU A 122 3.84 -1.59 -7.06
C GLU A 122 3.13 -0.34 -6.57
N ILE A 123 2.06 -0.54 -5.80
CA ILE A 123 1.24 0.53 -5.26
C ILE A 123 0.94 0.28 -3.79
N ARG A 124 0.81 1.37 -3.03
CA ARG A 124 0.35 1.34 -1.64
C ARG A 124 -1.11 1.75 -1.54
N ILE A 125 -1.85 1.01 -0.74
CA ILE A 125 -3.28 1.23 -0.48
C ILE A 125 -3.47 1.36 1.02
N ILE A 126 -4.18 2.39 1.43
CA ILE A 126 -4.56 2.64 2.82
C ILE A 126 -6.05 2.35 2.96
N GLU A 127 -6.40 1.55 3.96
CA GLU A 127 -7.77 1.30 4.37
C GLU A 127 -8.00 1.87 5.77
N ILE A 128 -9.17 2.48 5.97
CA ILE A 128 -9.61 3.03 7.26
C ILE A 128 -10.66 2.09 7.84
N GLU A 129 -10.41 1.54 9.02
CA GLU A 129 -11.38 0.68 9.69
C GLU A 129 -12.65 1.46 10.09
N ASP A 130 -13.78 0.75 10.14
CA ASP A 130 -15.10 1.28 10.49
C ASP A 130 -15.58 2.48 9.63
N TRP A 131 -15.02 2.65 8.43
CA TRP A 131 -15.43 3.69 7.48
C TRP A 131 -16.60 3.24 6.61
N SER A 132 -17.62 4.09 6.50
CA SER A 132 -18.71 3.93 5.54
C SER A 132 -18.77 5.14 4.62
N GLY A 133 -18.96 4.91 3.33
CA GLY A 133 -18.96 5.97 2.33
C GLY A 133 -17.62 6.15 1.60
N PRO A 134 -17.52 7.19 0.74
CA PRO A 134 -16.28 7.49 0.02
C PRO A 134 -15.16 7.86 0.99
N GLY A 135 -13.91 7.58 0.60
CA GLY A 135 -12.73 8.03 1.32
C GLY A 135 -12.18 7.09 2.40
N GLY A 136 -12.78 5.91 2.57
CA GLY A 136 -12.28 4.85 3.46
C GLY A 136 -11.14 4.01 2.86
N GLY A 137 -10.96 4.07 1.55
CA GLY A 137 -9.84 3.45 0.83
C GLY A 137 -9.10 4.49 0.00
N LEU A 138 -7.78 4.55 0.13
CA LEU A 138 -6.90 5.51 -0.55
C LEU A 138 -5.77 4.77 -1.25
N ILE A 139 -5.58 5.05 -2.53
CA ILE A 139 -4.43 4.58 -3.31
C ILE A 139 -3.41 5.72 -3.33
N ILE A 140 -2.18 5.46 -2.89
CA ILE A 140 -1.12 6.47 -2.83
C ILE A 140 -0.49 6.60 -4.22
N LYS A 141 -0.93 7.58 -5.01
CA LYS A 141 -0.38 7.83 -6.34
C LYS A 141 1.02 8.45 -6.28
N ASN A 142 1.22 9.46 -5.42
CA ASN A 142 2.52 10.03 -5.09
C ASN A 142 2.40 10.92 -3.83
N GLU A 143 3.43 11.71 -3.49
CA GLU A 143 3.42 12.59 -2.31
C GLU A 143 2.38 13.71 -2.36
N GLN A 144 1.93 14.09 -3.56
CA GLN A 144 1.03 15.22 -3.82
C GLN A 144 -0.35 14.81 -4.34
N ALA A 145 -0.55 13.52 -4.61
CA ALA A 145 -1.80 12.99 -5.12
C ALA A 145 -2.19 11.64 -4.48
N LEU A 146 -3.47 11.52 -4.14
CA LEU A 146 -4.12 10.27 -3.77
C LEU A 146 -5.20 9.93 -4.81
N ILE A 147 -5.62 8.67 -4.85
CA ILE A 147 -6.82 8.25 -5.58
C ILE A 147 -7.80 7.60 -4.62
N LEU A 148 -9.06 8.00 -4.67
CA LEU A 148 -10.17 7.33 -3.99
C LEU A 148 -11.01 6.58 -5.03
N LEU A 149 -11.52 5.40 -4.67
CA LEU A 149 -12.50 4.67 -5.47
C LEU A 149 -13.87 4.78 -4.80
N TRP A 150 -14.87 5.24 -5.54
CA TRP A 150 -16.25 5.27 -5.05
C TRP A 150 -17.23 4.99 -6.18
N ASN A 151 -18.14 4.03 -5.97
CA ASN A 151 -19.13 3.61 -6.97
C ASN A 151 -18.52 3.29 -8.35
N GLY A 152 -17.29 2.78 -8.36
CA GLY A 152 -16.56 2.46 -9.59
C GLY A 152 -15.90 3.64 -10.31
N ILE A 153 -15.92 4.84 -9.72
CA ILE A 153 -15.23 6.02 -10.24
C ILE A 153 -13.98 6.25 -9.40
N TYR A 154 -12.84 6.38 -10.07
CA TYR A 154 -11.58 6.77 -9.44
C TYR A 154 -11.45 8.28 -9.46
N TYR A 155 -11.26 8.89 -8.30
CA TYR A 155 -11.12 10.33 -8.15
C TYR A 155 -9.71 10.68 -7.68
N GLU A 156 -9.04 11.63 -8.34
CA GLU A 156 -7.74 12.13 -7.90
C GLU A 156 -7.92 13.26 -6.88
N LEU A 157 -7.31 13.10 -5.71
CA LEU A 157 -7.20 14.14 -4.69
C LEU A 157 -5.82 14.76 -4.77
N ASN A 158 -5.76 16.08 -4.75
CA ASN A 158 -4.51 16.81 -4.64
C ASN A 158 -4.36 17.38 -3.23
N LYS A 159 -3.11 17.47 -2.77
CA LYS A 159 -2.77 18.05 -1.48
C LYS A 159 -3.08 19.56 -1.48
N GLU A 160 -3.65 20.07 -0.38
CA GLU A 160 -3.88 21.51 -0.16
C GLU A 160 -2.70 22.19 0.57
#